data_AF-X1G3R0-F1
#
_entry.id   AF-X1G3R0-F1
#
_cell.length_a   1.000
_cell.length_b   1.000
_cell.length_c   1.000
_cell.angle_alpha   90.00
_cell.angle_beta   90.00
_cell.angle_gamma   90.00
#
_symmetry.space_group_name_H-M   'P 1'
#
loop_
_entity.id
_entity.type
_entity.pdbx_description
1 polymer ?
#
loop_
_entity_poly.entity_id
_entity_poly.type
_entity_poly.pdbx_seq_one_letter_code
_entity_poly.pdbx_strand_id
1 'polypeptide(L)' 'GEETNLVTDLGLDSIGILQVILGIEKEFGISIENHELDSGLLSRMSNLVSMIQEKLYEDN' A
#
# COMPACT_ATOMS: atom_id res chain seq x y z
N GLY A 1 -6.61 -4.07 -12.64
CA GLY A 1 -5.66 -3.68 -13.71
C GLY A 1 -4.69 -2.69 -13.12
N GLU A 2 -3.53 -2.43 -13.72
CA GLU A 2 -2.51 -1.54 -13.15
C GLU A 2 -3.02 -0.11 -12.83
N GLU A 3 -4.18 0.27 -13.35
CA GLU A 3 -4.85 1.54 -13.10
C GLU A 3 -5.88 1.52 -11.96
N THR A 4 -6.08 0.39 -11.26
CA THR A 4 -7.11 0.31 -10.22
C THR A 4 -6.80 1.28 -9.09
N ASN A 5 -7.70 2.24 -8.91
CA ASN A 5 -7.63 3.23 -7.87
C ASN A 5 -8.38 2.76 -6.62
N LEU A 6 -7.69 2.69 -5.49
CA LEU A 6 -8.23 2.17 -4.24
C LEU A 6 -9.40 3.01 -3.72
N VAL A 7 -9.36 4.33 -3.95
CA VAL A 7 -10.39 5.25 -3.47
C VAL A 7 -11.56 5.30 -4.44
N THR A 8 -11.31 5.50 -5.73
CA THR A 8 -12.39 5.72 -6.70
C THR A 8 -13.03 4.45 -7.20
N ASP A 9 -12.27 3.34 -7.29
CA ASP A 9 -12.76 2.11 -7.91
C ASP A 9 -13.18 1.08 -6.87
N LEU A 10 -12.48 1.03 -5.72
CA LEU A 10 -12.84 0.16 -4.60
C LEU A 10 -13.61 0.88 -3.49
N GLY A 11 -13.73 2.21 -3.57
CA GLY A 11 -14.49 2.99 -2.59
C GLY A 11 -13.86 3.03 -1.19
N LEU A 12 -12.55 2.80 -1.08
CA LEU A 12 -11.86 2.81 0.22
C LEU A 12 -11.76 4.23 0.75
N ASP A 13 -12.14 4.39 2.02
CA ASP A 13 -11.87 5.59 2.79
C ASP A 13 -10.47 5.53 3.42
N SER A 14 -10.08 6.60 4.13
CA SER A 14 -8.76 6.68 4.77
C SER A 14 -8.50 5.55 5.77
N ILE A 15 -9.54 5.02 6.42
CA ILE A 15 -9.44 3.91 7.36
C ILE A 15 -9.27 2.59 6.62
N GLY A 16 -10.01 2.38 5.53
CA GLY A 16 -9.88 1.20 4.67
C GLY A 16 -8.47 1.10 4.07
N ILE A 17 -7.90 2.23 3.63
CA ILE A 17 -6.51 2.27 3.17
C ILE A 17 -5.54 1.86 4.29
N LEU A 18 -5.72 2.38 5.50
CA LEU A 18 -4.89 2.01 6.65
C LEU A 18 -5.00 0.52 6.97
N GLN A 19 -6.19 -0.07 6.88
CA GLN A 19 -6.37 -1.51 7.10
C GLN A 19 -5.65 -2.37 6.05
N VAL A 20 -5.64 -1.94 4.79
CA VAL A 20 -4.89 -2.61 3.73
C VAL A 20 -3.39 -2.59 4.04
N ILE A 21 -2.85 -1.44 4.43
CA ILE A 21 -1.43 -1.28 4.80
C ILE A 21 -1.09 -2.20 5.98
N LEU A 22 -1.85 -2.14 7.07
CA LEU A 22 -1.63 -2.99 8.24
C LEU A 22 -1.71 -4.50 7.91
N GLY A 23 -2.59 -4.86 6.97
CA GLY A 23 -2.69 -6.22 6.46
C GLY A 23 -1.44 -6.66 5.68
N ILE A 24 -0.92 -5.77 4.82
CA ILE A 24 0.29 -5.99 4.05
C ILE A 24 1.51 -6.14 4.98
N GLU A 25 1.70 -5.23 5.93
CA GLU A 25 2.81 -5.28 6.90
C GLU A 25 2.82 -6.62 7.65
N LYS A 26 1.64 -7.05 8.12
CA LYS A 26 1.49 -8.32 8.83
C LYS A 26 1.72 -9.55 7.94
N GLU A 27 1.24 -9.53 6.70
CA GLU A 27 1.33 -10.68 5.78
C GLU A 27 2.76 -10.89 5.27
N PHE A 28 3.46 -9.80 4.93
CA PHE A 28 4.79 -9.84 4.36
C PHE A 28 5.92 -9.66 5.39
N GLY A 29 5.58 -9.29 6.63
CA GLY A 29 6.56 -9.03 7.69
C GLY A 29 7.35 -7.73 7.50
N ILE A 30 6.86 -6.82 6.66
CA ILE A 30 7.49 -5.53 6.37
C ILE A 30 6.94 -4.43 7.29
N SER A 31 7.68 -3.34 7.44
CA SER A 31 7.24 -2.12 8.13
C SER A 31 7.21 -0.97 7.15
N ILE A 32 6.08 -0.26 7.07
CA ILE A 32 5.90 0.91 6.21
C ILE A 32 5.75 2.13 7.11
N GLU A 33 6.68 3.07 7.01
CA GLU A 33 6.63 4.26 7.83
C GLU A 33 5.58 5.26 7.37
N ASN A 34 5.03 6.04 8.31
CA ASN A 34 4.01 7.04 8.03
C ASN A 34 4.43 8.09 6.98
N HIS A 35 5.73 8.35 6.82
CA HIS A 35 6.24 9.28 5.83
C HIS A 35 6.26 8.69 4.40
N GLU A 36 6.18 7.36 4.29
CA GLU A 36 6.05 6.61 3.02
C GLU A 36 4.58 6.48 2.61
N LEU A 37 3.65 6.70 3.55
CA LEU A 37 2.20 6.65 3.36
C LEU A 37 1.67 7.99 2.82
N ASP A 38 2.02 8.34 1.59
CA ASP A 38 1.35 9.43 0.89
C ASP A 38 0.01 8.95 0.32
N SER A 39 -1.07 9.67 0.64
CA SER A 39 -2.41 9.51 0.08
C SER A 39 -2.44 9.42 -1.46
N GLY A 40 -1.54 10.14 -2.16
CA GLY A 40 -1.41 10.07 -3.60
C GLY A 40 -0.78 8.75 -4.08
N LEU A 41 0.21 8.27 -3.34
CA LEU A 41 0.90 7.01 -3.62
C LEU A 41 -0.03 5.81 -3.38
N LEU A 42 -0.76 5.83 -2.27
CA LEU A 42 -1.70 4.77 -1.87
C LEU A 42 -2.97 4.72 -2.72
N SER A 43 -3.25 5.75 -3.52
CA SER A 43 -4.43 5.77 -4.36
C SER A 43 -4.42 4.69 -5.45
N ARG A 44 -3.26 4.11 -5.80
CA ARG A 44 -3.13 3.14 -6.91
C ARG A 44 -2.58 1.80 -6.45
N MET A 45 -3.17 0.73 -6.95
CA MET A 45 -2.72 -0.64 -6.66
C MET A 45 -1.28 -0.90 -7.14
N SER A 46 -0.87 -0.34 -8.28
CA SER A 46 0.49 -0.51 -8.81
C SER A 46 1.56 0.01 -7.83
N ASN A 47 1.29 1.14 -7.18
CA ASN A 47 2.21 1.75 -6.24
C ASN A 47 2.38 0.90 -4.98
N LEU A 48 1.27 0.32 -4.46
CA LEU A 48 1.34 -0.62 -3.34
C LEU A 48 2.21 -1.83 -3.67
N VAL A 49 2.04 -2.40 -4.87
CA VAL A 49 2.84 -3.55 -5.31
C VAL A 49 4.33 -3.18 -5.39
N SER A 50 4.66 -2.04 -5.98
CA SER A 50 6.05 -1.56 -6.04
C SER A 50 6.65 -1.35 -4.65
N MET A 51 5.91 -0.74 -3.71
CA MET A 51 6.37 -0.54 -2.34
C MET A 51 6.66 -1.87 -1.63
N ILE A 52 5.77 -2.85 -1.77
CA ILE A 52 5.98 -4.18 -1.18
C ILE A 52 7.23 -4.84 -1.75
N GLN A 53 7.43 -4.75 -3.07
CA GLN A 53 8.61 -5.29 -3.72
C GLN A 53 9.88 -4.63 -3.19
N GLU A 54 9.94 -3.30 -3.16
CA GLU A 54 11.08 -2.55 -2.62
C GLU A 54 11.44 -2.99 -1.20
N LYS A 55 10.46 -3.05 -0.29
CA LYS A 55 10.69 -3.49 1.10
C LYS A 55 11.16 -4.93 1.21
N LEU A 56 10.60 -5.84 0.41
CA LEU A 56 11.04 -7.24 0.39
C LEU A 56 12.46 -7.41 -0.15
N TYR A 57 12.92 -6.52 -1.04
CA TYR A 57 14.31 -6.52 -1.53
C TYR A 57 15.28 -5.85 -0.56
N GLU A 58 14.85 -4.87 0.24
CA GLU A 58 15.67 -4.23 1.28
C GLU A 58 16.00 -5.17 2.46
N ASP A 59 15.12 -6.13 2.76
CA ASP A 59 15.30 -7.10 3.83
C ASP A 59 16.14 -8.36 3.45
N ASN A 60 16.69 -8.43 2.23
CA ASN A 60 17.61 -9.49 1.75
C ASN A 60 19.07 -9.04 1.70
#